data_AF-A0A1Y1MT30-F1
#
_entry.id   AF-A0A1Y1MT30-F1
#
_cell.length_a   1.000
_cell.length_b   1.000
_cell.length_c   1.000
_cell.angle_alpha   90.00
_cell.angle_beta   90.00
_cell.angle_gamma   90.00
#
_symmetry.space_group_name_H-M   'P 1'
#
loop_
_entity.id
_entity.type
_entity.pdbx_description
1 polymer ?
#
loop_
_entity_poly.entity_id
_entity_poly.type
_entity_poly.pdbx_seq_one_letter_code
_entity_poly.pdbx_strand_id
1 'polypeptide(L)'
;RVVTGGKGSRPVVILIPELIQNFMGVLLEHREKYIPNDNEYAFAMPGSKIKWGKGDVAIRNLATMVNLEAPAAITSNKLRKHIATIMQLLNLSKNEAKQFSTFMGHTQK
;
A
#
# COMPACT_ATOMS: atom_id res chain seq x y z
N ARG A 1 0.89 -1.46 -15.13
CA ARG A 1 2.06 -0.79 -14.49
C ARG A 1 1.57 0.47 -13.79
N VAL A 2 1.78 0.60 -12.48
CA VAL A 2 1.41 1.82 -11.74
C VAL A 2 2.69 2.59 -11.38
N VAL A 3 2.67 3.91 -11.54
CA VAL A 3 3.79 4.79 -11.22
C VAL A 3 3.37 5.73 -10.09
N THR A 4 4.16 5.79 -9.03
CA THR A 4 3.92 6.66 -7.88
C THR A 4 5.06 7.66 -7.70
N GLY A 5 4.80 8.74 -6.95
CA GLY A 5 5.81 9.73 -6.60
C GLY A 5 6.68 9.25 -5.43
N GLY A 6 7.99 9.16 -5.65
CA GLY A 6 9.00 8.97 -4.61
C GLY A 6 9.60 10.30 -4.13
N LYS A 7 10.57 10.21 -3.21
CA LYS A 7 11.31 11.38 -2.71
C LYS A 7 11.97 12.14 -3.86
N GLY A 8 11.78 13.46 -3.90
CA GLY A 8 12.32 14.33 -4.96
C GLY A 8 11.62 14.17 -6.31
N SER A 9 10.31 13.84 -6.30
CA SER A 9 9.49 13.63 -7.51
C SER A 9 10.01 12.53 -8.43
N ARG A 10 10.79 11.60 -7.89
CA ARG A 10 11.31 10.47 -8.66
C ARG A 10 10.20 9.45 -8.86
N PRO A 11 9.89 9.04 -10.11
CA PRO A 11 8.87 8.05 -10.35
C PRO A 11 9.32 6.69 -9.81
N VAL A 12 8.47 6.05 -9.02
CA VAL A 12 8.66 4.68 -8.52
C VAL A 12 7.63 3.78 -9.19
N VAL A 13 8.10 2.72 -9.84
CA VAL A 13 7.22 1.74 -10.46
C VAL A 13 6.82 0.69 -9.44
N ILE A 14 5.53 0.46 -9.29
CA ILE A 14 4.96 -0.57 -8.43
C ILE A 14 4.40 -1.68 -9.32
N LEU A 15 4.84 -2.91 -9.04
CA LEU A 15 4.23 -4.12 -9.58
C LEU A 15 3.08 -4.52 -8.65
N ILE A 16 1.88 -4.64 -9.23
CA ILE A 16 0.67 -5.01 -8.50
C ILE A 16 0.24 -6.38 -9.03
N PRO A 17 0.16 -7.42 -8.18
CA PRO A 17 -0.32 -8.73 -8.60
C PRO A 17 -1.73 -8.67 -9.19
N GLU A 18 -2.04 -9.55 -10.15
CA GLU A 18 -3.33 -9.59 -10.84
C GLU A 18 -4.53 -9.65 -9.88
N LEU A 19 -4.43 -10.47 -8.82
CA LEU A 19 -5.45 -10.54 -7.78
C LEU A 19 -5.80 -9.17 -7.17
N ILE A 20 -4.78 -8.34 -6.89
CA ILE A 20 -4.99 -7.00 -6.34
C ILE A 20 -5.55 -6.06 -7.40
N GLN A 21 -5.14 -6.21 -8.66
CA GLN A 21 -5.73 -5.45 -9.78
C GLN A 21 -7.22 -5.75 -9.93
N ASN A 22 -7.65 -7.00 -9.76
CA ASN A 22 -9.06 -7.39 -9.81
C ASN A 22 -9.87 -6.70 -8.70
N PHE A 23 -9.35 -6.67 -7.46
CA PHE A 23 -10.00 -5.93 -6.38
C PHE A 23 -10.06 -4.42 -6.63
N MET A 24 -9.00 -3.83 -7.20
CA MET A 24 -9.01 -2.43 -7.61
C MET A 24 -10.05 -2.19 -8.72
N GLY A 25 -10.21 -3.11 -9.66
CA GLY A 25 -11.23 -3.04 -10.70
C GLY A 25 -12.63 -2.91 -10.13
N VAL A 26 -12.98 -3.74 -9.14
CA VAL A 26 -14.29 -3.68 -8.46
C VAL A 26 -14.54 -2.33 -7.79
N LEU A 27 -13.50 -1.75 -7.15
CA LEU A 27 -13.59 -0.43 -6.53
C LEU A 27 -13.83 0.68 -7.56
N LEU A 28 -13.16 0.61 -8.71
CA LEU A 28 -13.27 1.59 -9.78
C LEU A 28 -14.62 1.50 -10.51
N GLU A 29 -15.12 0.29 -10.74
CA GLU A 29 -16.43 0.04 -11.38
C GLU A 29 -17.57 0.70 -10.59
N HIS A 30 -17.53 0.63 -9.26
CA HIS A 30 -18.59 1.15 -8.40
C HIS A 30 -18.33 2.58 -7.92
N ARG A 31 -17.26 3.22 -8.40
CA ARG A 31 -16.75 4.46 -7.82
C ARG A 31 -17.74 5.61 -7.91
N GLU A 32 -18.34 5.82 -9.08
CA GLU A 32 -19.26 6.94 -9.33
C GLU A 32 -20.49 6.93 -8.42
N LYS A 33 -20.88 5.74 -7.93
CA LYS A 33 -21.99 5.60 -7.00
C LYS A 33 -21.70 6.17 -5.61
N TYR A 34 -20.44 6.15 -5.19
CA TYR A 34 -20.06 6.45 -3.80
C TYR A 34 -19.12 7.66 -3.66
N ILE A 35 -18.40 8.02 -4.72
CA ILE A 35 -17.37 9.05 -4.69
C ILE A 35 -17.68 10.14 -5.74
N PRO A 36 -17.63 11.43 -5.37
CA PRO A 36 -17.75 12.53 -6.30
C PRO A 36 -16.76 12.47 -7.48
N ASN A 37 -17.19 12.97 -8.65
CA ASN A 37 -16.40 12.99 -9.88
C ASN A 37 -15.22 13.97 -9.83
N ASP A 38 -15.25 14.96 -8.94
CA ASP A 38 -14.16 15.92 -8.72
C ASP A 38 -13.04 15.36 -7.81
N ASN A 39 -13.21 14.14 -7.29
CA ASN A 39 -12.19 13.45 -6.51
C ASN A 39 -11.31 12.59 -7.42
N GLU A 40 -10.03 12.90 -7.49
CA GLU A 40 -9.05 12.20 -8.35
C GLU A 40 -8.41 10.95 -7.74
N TYR A 41 -8.65 10.67 -6.44
CA TYR A 41 -7.95 9.59 -5.75
C TYR A 41 -8.58 8.22 -6.02
N ALA A 42 -7.75 7.23 -6.33
CA ALA A 42 -8.17 5.85 -6.53
C ALA A 42 -8.77 5.22 -5.26
N PHE A 43 -8.18 5.53 -4.10
CA PHE A 43 -8.68 5.13 -2.79
C PHE A 43 -9.29 6.35 -2.10
N ALA A 44 -10.56 6.62 -2.37
CA ALA A 44 -11.31 7.71 -1.75
C ALA A 44 -12.26 7.20 -0.66
N MET A 45 -12.68 8.07 0.25
CA MET A 45 -13.63 7.72 1.32
C MET A 45 -15.02 8.32 1.02
N PRO A 46 -16.07 7.50 0.86
CA PRO A 46 -17.43 8.00 0.66
C PRO A 46 -17.89 8.88 1.82
N GLY A 47 -18.55 10.00 1.51
CA GLY A 47 -19.12 10.91 2.52
C GLY A 47 -18.10 11.63 3.43
N SER A 48 -16.80 11.52 3.15
CA SER A 48 -15.74 12.13 3.94
C SER A 48 -15.32 13.49 3.39
N LYS A 49 -15.02 14.46 4.28
CA LYS A 49 -14.37 15.72 3.90
C LYS A 49 -12.92 15.53 3.43
N ILE A 50 -12.28 14.42 3.83
CA ILE A 50 -10.94 14.03 3.39
C ILE A 50 -11.06 13.30 2.05
N LYS A 51 -10.36 13.79 1.03
CA LYS A 51 -10.45 13.30 -0.35
C LYS A 51 -9.84 11.91 -0.57
N TRP A 52 -8.90 11.46 0.27
CA TRP A 52 -8.21 10.18 0.13
C TRP A 52 -8.32 9.29 1.37
N GLY A 53 -8.21 7.99 1.17
CA GLY A 53 -8.23 6.97 2.19
C GLY A 53 -6.95 6.95 3.03
N LYS A 54 -7.10 6.60 4.32
CA LYS A 54 -5.99 6.43 5.27
C LYS A 54 -5.74 4.95 5.52
N GLY A 55 -4.87 4.35 4.71
CA GLY A 55 -4.59 2.90 4.78
C GLY A 55 -4.03 2.44 6.13
N ASP A 56 -3.23 3.27 6.81
CA ASP A 56 -2.70 2.96 8.14
C ASP A 56 -3.80 2.91 9.22
N VAL A 57 -4.83 3.76 9.10
CA VAL A 57 -5.99 3.77 9.98
C VAL A 57 -6.86 2.55 9.68
N ALA A 58 -7.10 2.25 8.41
CA ALA A 58 -7.86 1.08 7.98
C ALA A 58 -7.22 -0.22 8.52
N ILE A 59 -5.90 -0.39 8.38
CA ILE A 59 -5.18 -1.56 8.92
C ILE A 59 -5.34 -1.65 10.45
N ARG A 60 -5.18 -0.53 11.17
CA ARG A 60 -5.33 -0.53 12.64
C ARG A 60 -6.75 -0.89 13.06
N ASN A 61 -7.75 -0.32 12.41
CA ASN A 61 -9.16 -0.61 12.69
C ASN A 61 -9.48 -2.10 12.44
N LEU A 62 -9.03 -2.64 11.30
CA LEU A 62 -9.19 -4.06 10.99
C LEU A 62 -8.50 -4.95 12.03
N ALA A 63 -7.27 -4.61 12.42
CA ALA A 63 -6.53 -5.35 13.44
C ALA A 63 -7.25 -5.39 14.79
N THR A 64 -7.97 -4.31 15.16
CA THR A 64 -8.77 -4.26 16.40
C THR A 64 -10.14 -4.94 16.27
N MET A 65 -10.68 -5.04 15.06
CA MET A 65 -11.95 -5.73 14.80
C MET A 65 -11.79 -7.24 14.77
N VAL A 66 -10.61 -7.73 14.39
CA VAL A 66 -10.26 -9.16 14.42
C VAL A 66 -9.75 -9.53 15.82
N ASN A 67 -10.11 -10.72 16.31
CA ASN A 67 -9.69 -11.22 17.62
C ASN A 67 -8.23 -11.71 17.61
N LEU A 68 -7.29 -10.79 17.40
CA LEU A 68 -5.86 -11.07 17.43
C LEU A 68 -5.32 -10.99 18.86
N GLU A 69 -4.33 -11.82 19.19
CA GLU A 69 -3.67 -11.79 20.51
C GLU A 69 -2.95 -10.46 20.78
N ALA A 70 -2.35 -9.85 19.75
CA ALA A 70 -1.62 -8.60 19.87
C ALA A 70 -1.94 -7.64 18.70
N PRO A 71 -3.13 -7.01 18.65
CA PRO A 71 -3.52 -6.11 17.57
C PRO A 71 -2.53 -4.95 17.34
N ALA A 72 -1.92 -4.45 18.41
CA ALA A 72 -0.91 -3.39 18.36
C ALA A 72 0.39 -3.80 17.62
N ALA A 73 0.61 -5.10 17.39
CA ALA A 73 1.71 -5.60 16.56
C ALA A 73 1.41 -5.47 15.06
N ILE A 74 0.14 -5.32 14.66
CA ILE A 74 -0.28 -5.23 13.26
C ILE A 74 -0.51 -3.76 12.90
N THR A 75 0.55 -3.11 12.43
CA THR A 75 0.50 -1.74 11.88
C THR A 75 1.19 -1.69 10.53
N SER A 76 0.86 -0.70 9.69
CA SER A 76 1.49 -0.52 8.37
C SER A 76 3.02 -0.49 8.46
N ASN A 77 3.57 0.19 9.47
CA ASN A 77 5.02 0.27 9.70
C ASN A 77 5.63 -1.07 10.12
N LYS A 78 4.97 -1.82 11.01
CA LYS A 78 5.47 -3.14 11.44
C LYS A 78 5.37 -4.17 10.32
N LEU A 79 4.28 -4.18 9.56
CA LEU A 79 4.10 -5.02 8.37
C LEU A 79 5.18 -4.73 7.32
N ARG A 80 5.44 -3.45 7.02
CA ARG A 80 6.51 -3.08 6.07
C ARG A 80 7.88 -3.55 6.54
N LYS A 81 8.21 -3.41 7.82
CA LYS A 81 9.46 -3.93 8.41
C LYS A 81 9.53 -5.45 8.29
N HIS A 82 8.44 -6.14 8.60
CA HIS A 82 8.38 -7.59 8.49
C HIS A 82 8.63 -8.07 7.06
N ILE A 83 7.96 -7.48 6.06
CA ILE A 83 8.21 -7.78 4.64
C ILE A 83 9.69 -7.54 4.29
N ALA A 84 10.28 -6.44 4.78
CA ALA A 84 11.71 -6.17 4.58
C ALA A 84 12.64 -7.24 5.15
N THR A 85 12.37 -7.71 6.37
CA THR A 85 13.14 -8.78 7.00
C THR A 85 12.99 -10.10 6.25
N ILE A 86 11.76 -10.50 5.92
CA ILE A 86 11.50 -11.75 5.19
C ILE A 86 12.17 -11.72 3.81
N MET A 87 12.11 -10.60 3.10
CA MET A 87 12.75 -10.46 1.79
C MET A 87 14.27 -10.51 1.89
N GLN A 88 14.88 -9.99 2.95
CA GLN A 88 16.33 -10.18 3.18
C GLN A 88 16.68 -11.66 3.41
N LEU A 89 15.82 -12.41 4.10
CA LEU A 89 16.03 -13.84 4.35
C LEU A 89 15.86 -14.71 3.10
N LEU A 90 15.10 -14.25 2.10
CA LEU A 90 14.83 -14.99 0.85
C LEU A 90 16.04 -15.10 -0.11
N ASN A 91 17.26 -14.92 0.38
CA ASN A 91 18.53 -14.98 -0.37
C ASN A 91 18.46 -14.28 -1.73
N LEU A 92 17.84 -13.09 -1.74
CA LEU A 92 17.71 -12.26 -2.92
C LEU A 92 19.10 -12.02 -3.51
N SER A 93 19.23 -12.20 -4.83
CA SER A 93 20.42 -11.76 -5.55
C SER A 93 20.63 -10.26 -5.32
N LYS A 94 21.87 -9.77 -5.50
CA LYS A 94 22.18 -8.33 -5.35
C LYS A 94 21.23 -7.42 -6.15
N ASN A 95 20.77 -7.88 -7.31
CA ASN A 95 19.83 -7.16 -8.16
C ASN A 95 18.42 -7.11 -7.55
N GLU A 96 17.92 -8.23 -7.03
CA GLU A 96 16.63 -8.30 -6.36
C GLU A 96 16.64 -7.50 -5.04
N ALA A 97 17.73 -7.55 -4.28
CA ALA A 97 17.89 -6.74 -3.07
C ALA A 97 17.86 -5.22 -3.37
N LYS A 98 18.47 -4.80 -4.49
CA LYS A 98 18.44 -3.40 -4.96
C LYS A 98 17.03 -2.98 -5.41
N GLN A 99 16.35 -3.82 -6.18
CA GLN A 99 14.96 -3.58 -6.59
C GLN A 99 14.04 -3.50 -5.36
N PHE A 100 14.25 -4.39 -4.40
CA PHE A 100 13.49 -4.43 -3.15
C PHE A 100 13.71 -3.20 -2.26
N SER A 101 14.97 -2.76 -2.10
CA SER A 101 15.30 -1.51 -1.39
C SER A 101 14.58 -0.31 -2.01
N THR A 102 14.58 -0.24 -3.35
CA THR A 102 13.90 0.81 -4.10
C THR A 102 12.38 0.76 -3.88
N PHE A 103 11.78 -0.43 -3.92
CA PHE A 103 10.36 -0.64 -3.64
C PHE A 103 9.98 -0.23 -2.21
N MET A 104 10.84 -0.50 -1.23
CA MET A 104 10.65 -0.10 0.17
C MET A 104 10.93 1.38 0.46
N GLY A 105 11.31 2.17 -0.54
CA GLY A 105 11.61 3.60 -0.43
C GLY A 105 12.96 3.91 0.23
N HIS A 106 13.88 2.95 0.28
CA HIS A 106 15.22 3.10 0.84
C HIS A 106 16.27 3.29 -0.25
N THR A 107 17.14 4.29 -0.08
CA THR A 107 18.37 4.41 -0.89
C THR A 107 19.48 3.59 -0.22
N GLN A 108 20.09 2.65 -0.94
CA GLN A 108 21.36 2.06 -0.48
C GLN A 108 22.44 3.16 -0.46
N LYS A 109 23.28 3.18 0.57
CA LYS A 109 24.56 3.90 0.53
C LYS A 109 25.53 3.16 -0.36
#